data_AF-A0A960JNH2-F1
#
_entry.id   AF-A0A960JNH2-F1
#
_cell.length_a   1.000
_cell.length_b   1.000
_cell.length_c   1.000
_cell.angle_alpha   90.00
_cell.angle_beta   90.00
_cell.angle_gamma   90.00
#
_symmetry.space_group_name_H-M   'P 1'
#
loop_
_entity.id
_entity.type
_entity.pdbx_description
1 polymer ?
#
loop_
_entity_poly.entity_id
_entity_poly.type
_entity_poly.pdbx_seq_one_letter_code
_entity_poly.pdbx_strand_id
1 'polypeptide(L)'
;KQVYIYGGLDRGPTTLTRAYGTSWAIGGWLLLPFLGRIGSEAADRLSARVADEITTTFAGSYGLRLSLAETVDPEMVKRYGRMATGDKALVTPQA
;
A
#
# COMPACT_ATOMS: atom_id res chain seq x y z
N LYS A 1 -6.43 3.99 22.95
CA LYS A 1 -5.63 3.37 21.86
C LYS A 1 -6.32 3.61 20.52
N GLN A 2 -5.59 3.88 19.44
CA GLN A 2 -6.16 4.07 18.10
C GLN A 2 -5.63 3.00 17.15
N VAL A 3 -6.53 2.30 16.46
CA VAL A 3 -6.20 1.32 15.40
C VAL A 3 -6.63 1.89 14.06
N TYR A 4 -5.78 1.72 13.04
CA TYR A 4 -6.10 2.14 11.68
C TYR A 4 -6.10 0.95 10.72
N ILE A 5 -7.18 0.81 9.95
CA ILE A 5 -7.24 -0.09 8.80
C ILE A 5 -6.86 0.74 7.57
N TYR A 6 -5.73 0.42 6.95
CA TYR A 6 -5.19 1.14 5.77
C TYR A 6 -5.20 0.28 4.48
N GLY A 7 -5.74 -0.94 4.55
CA GLY A 7 -5.85 -1.86 3.43
C GLY A 7 -6.84 -2.98 3.73
N GLY A 8 -7.16 -3.79 2.72
CA GLY A 8 -8.13 -4.89 2.80
C GLY A 8 -7.63 -6.14 2.08
N LEU A 9 -6.50 -6.69 2.54
CA LEU A 9 -5.98 -7.95 2.02
C LEU A 9 -6.95 -9.10 2.32
N ASP A 10 -7.47 -9.13 3.55
CA ASP A 10 -8.64 -9.93 3.91
C ASP A 10 -9.91 -9.13 3.60
N ARG A 11 -10.86 -9.77 2.90
CA ARG A 11 -12.16 -9.20 2.52
C ARG A 11 -13.30 -9.67 3.43
N GLY A 12 -13.00 -10.47 4.44
CA GLY A 12 -13.94 -10.89 5.47
C GLY A 12 -14.33 -9.76 6.44
N PRO A 13 -15.29 -10.01 7.34
CA PRO A 13 -15.72 -9.03 8.33
C PRO A 13 -14.64 -8.77 9.38
N THR A 14 -14.44 -7.50 9.75
CA THR A 14 -13.63 -7.12 10.91
C THR A 14 -14.30 -7.60 12.20
N THR A 15 -13.69 -8.60 12.86
CA THR A 15 -14.23 -9.19 14.09
C THR A 15 -13.47 -8.68 15.32
N LEU A 16 -14.18 -8.13 16.30
CA LEU A 16 -13.61 -7.55 17.52
C LEU A 16 -14.31 -8.09 18.77
N THR A 17 -13.53 -8.40 19.81
CA THR A 17 -14.06 -8.64 21.16
C THR A 17 -14.00 -7.34 21.99
N ARG A 18 -14.62 -7.34 23.18
CA ARG A 18 -14.67 -6.15 24.06
C ARG A 18 -13.73 -6.24 25.27
N ALA A 19 -12.68 -7.06 25.18
CA ALA A 19 -11.78 -7.38 26.31
C ALA A 19 -10.60 -6.41 26.47
N TYR A 20 -10.70 -5.16 25.98
CA TYR A 20 -9.58 -4.19 25.91
C TYR A 20 -9.85 -2.88 26.66
N GLY A 21 -10.87 -2.84 27.51
CA GLY A 21 -11.37 -1.63 28.16
C GLY A 21 -12.17 -0.73 27.21
N THR A 22 -12.43 0.51 27.63
CA THR A 22 -13.32 1.46 26.92
C THR A 22 -12.59 2.60 26.20
N SER A 23 -11.32 2.87 26.53
CA SER A 23 -10.55 3.96 25.93
C SER A 23 -9.82 3.52 24.65
N TRP A 24 -10.59 3.24 23.60
CA TRP A 24 -10.03 2.91 22.27
C TRP A 24 -10.97 3.26 21.13
N ALA A 25 -10.41 3.38 19.93
CA ALA A 25 -11.14 3.57 18.69
C ALA A 25 -10.44 2.85 17.53
N ILE A 26 -11.22 2.56 16.49
CA ILE A 26 -10.78 1.96 15.23
C ILE A 26 -11.34 2.80 14.08
N GLY A 27 -10.55 3.02 13.03
CA GLY A 27 -11.00 3.79 11.87
C GLY A 27 -10.19 3.50 10.61
N GLY A 28 -10.66 3.99 9.47
CA GLY A 28 -9.90 3.97 8.24
C GLY A 28 -8.75 4.97 8.27
N TRP A 29 -7.70 4.70 7.50
CA TRP A 29 -6.64 5.67 7.22
C TRP A 29 -6.33 5.68 5.73
N LEU A 30 -6.15 6.89 5.18
CA LEU A 30 -5.84 7.11 3.77
C LEU A 30 -4.70 8.13 3.65
N LEU A 31 -3.79 7.88 2.71
CA LEU A 31 -2.60 8.72 2.51
C LEU A 31 -2.96 10.15 2.07
N LEU A 32 -3.80 10.32 1.05
CA LEU A 32 -4.12 11.65 0.52
C LEU A 32 -4.80 12.57 1.57
N PRO A 33 -5.82 12.11 2.32
CA PRO A 33 -6.37 12.89 3.44
C PRO A 33 -5.34 13.22 4.52
N PHE A 34 -4.43 12.27 4.83
CA PHE A 34 -3.36 12.51 5.79
C PHE A 34 -2.39 13.62 5.32
N LEU A 35 -1.95 13.56 4.06
CA LEU A 35 -1.07 14.57 3.47
C LEU A 35 -1.74 15.96 3.47
N GLY A 36 -3.02 16.03 3.11
CA GLY A 36 -3.79 17.28 3.20
C GLY A 36 -3.86 17.85 4.62
N ARG A 37 -3.99 16.99 5.63
CA ARG A 37 -4.06 17.39 7.04
C ARG A 37 -2.74 17.94 7.58
N ILE A 38 -1.59 17.42 7.13
CA ILE A 38 -0.26 17.88 7.60
C ILE A 38 0.25 19.11 6.84
N GLY A 39 -0.37 19.46 5.72
CA GLY A 39 0.01 20.60 4.87
C GLY A 39 1.16 20.28 3.91
N SER A 40 1.32 21.14 2.89
CA SER A 40 2.30 20.95 1.81
C SER A 40 3.74 20.89 2.32
N GLU A 41 4.15 21.78 3.22
CA GLU A 41 5.51 21.83 3.73
C GLU A 41 5.95 20.50 4.38
N ALA A 42 5.07 19.90 5.20
CA ALA A 42 5.35 18.60 5.80
C ALA A 42 5.30 17.45 4.80
N ALA A 43 4.38 17.50 3.84
CA ALA A 43 4.29 16.52 2.75
C ALA A 43 5.53 16.56 1.83
N ASP A 44 6.07 17.75 1.56
CA ASP A 44 7.26 17.97 0.74
C ASP A 44 8.49 17.41 1.45
N ARG A 45 8.62 17.62 2.77
CA ARG A 45 9.70 16.97 3.56
C ARG A 45 9.64 15.44 3.51
N LEU A 46 8.45 14.86 3.58
CA LEU A 46 8.29 13.41 3.43
C LEU A 46 8.71 12.94 2.04
N SER A 47 8.32 13.67 0.99
CA SER A 47 8.67 13.37 -0.39
C SER A 47 10.18 13.49 -0.64
N ALA A 48 10.82 14.53 -0.10
CA ALA A 48 12.27 14.73 -0.18
C ALA A 48 13.02 13.56 0.46
N ARG A 49 12.62 13.13 1.66
CA ARG A 49 13.22 11.97 2.31
C ARG A 49 13.04 10.68 1.49
N VAL A 50 11.88 10.50 0.85
CA VAL A 50 11.64 9.35 -0.04
C VAL A 50 12.61 9.37 -1.21
N ALA A 51 12.85 10.55 -1.82
CA ALA A 51 13.81 10.69 -2.90
C ALA A 51 15.25 10.39 -2.45
N ASP A 52 15.67 10.92 -1.29
CA ASP A 52 17.01 10.74 -0.74
C ASP A 52 17.32 9.28 -0.37
N GLU A 53 16.30 8.52 0.06
CA GLU A 53 16.44 7.13 0.54
C GLU A 53 15.78 6.10 -0.42
N ILE A 54 15.55 6.47 -1.69
CA ILE A 54 14.75 5.65 -2.64
C ILE A 54 15.36 4.27 -2.92
N THR A 55 16.69 4.17 -2.85
CA THR A 55 17.45 2.94 -3.08
C THR A 55 17.85 2.22 -1.79
N THR A 56 17.49 2.77 -0.62
CA THR A 56 17.83 2.21 0.70
C THR A 56 16.56 1.89 1.48
N THR A 57 16.12 2.78 2.38
CA THR A 57 14.94 2.59 3.25
C THR A 57 13.68 2.31 2.43
N PHE A 58 13.53 2.95 1.27
CA PHE A 58 12.36 2.80 0.41
C PHE A 58 12.59 1.87 -0.78
N ALA A 59 13.67 1.09 -0.79
CA ALA A 59 13.96 0.14 -1.86
C ALA A 59 12.83 -0.89 -1.99
N GLY A 60 12.23 -0.95 -3.18
CA GLY A 60 11.22 -1.94 -3.54
C GLY A 60 11.77 -3.02 -4.48
N SER A 61 11.33 -4.26 -4.29
CA SER A 61 11.57 -5.36 -5.24
C SER A 61 10.33 -5.68 -6.07
N TYR A 62 10.57 -6.23 -7.26
CA TYR A 62 9.54 -6.68 -8.19
C TYR A 62 9.81 -8.13 -8.57
N GLY A 63 8.81 -8.98 -8.42
CA GLY A 63 8.86 -10.40 -8.81
C GLY A 63 8.42 -10.67 -10.25
N LEU A 64 7.88 -9.64 -10.91
CA LEU A 64 7.32 -9.73 -12.25
C LEU A 64 7.49 -8.39 -12.99
N ARG A 65 7.84 -8.44 -14.28
CA ARG A 65 7.83 -7.31 -15.20
C ARG A 65 6.92 -7.64 -16.37
N LEU A 66 6.03 -6.72 -16.73
CA LEU A 66 4.98 -6.92 -17.74
C LEU A 66 4.96 -5.74 -18.71
N SER A 67 4.87 -6.01 -20.01
CA SER A 67 4.38 -5.05 -21.01
C SER A 67 2.93 -4.67 -20.72
N LEU A 68 2.44 -3.59 -21.34
CA LEU A 68 1.03 -3.21 -21.21
C LEU A 68 0.09 -4.32 -21.72
N ALA A 69 0.46 -5.02 -22.79
CA ALA A 69 -0.33 -6.14 -23.33
C ALA A 69 -0.41 -7.33 -22.36
N GLU A 70 0.69 -7.67 -21.68
CA GLU A 70 0.69 -8.75 -20.70
C GLU A 70 -0.10 -8.41 -19.43
N THR A 71 -0.39 -7.13 -19.15
CA THR A 71 -1.23 -6.78 -18.00
C THR A 71 -2.67 -7.27 -18.11
N VAL A 72 -3.15 -7.56 -19.34
CA VAL A 72 -4.49 -8.09 -19.58
C VAL A 72 -4.50 -9.59 -19.88
N ASP A 73 -3.33 -10.24 -19.86
CA ASP A 73 -3.24 -11.70 -19.98
C ASP A 73 -3.89 -12.36 -18.73
N PRO A 74 -4.91 -13.22 -18.91
CA PRO A 74 -5.57 -13.92 -17.79
C PRO A 74 -4.62 -14.65 -16.83
N GLU A 75 -3.52 -15.22 -17.32
CA GLU A 75 -2.54 -15.91 -16.47
C GLU A 75 -1.73 -14.93 -15.63
N MET A 76 -1.37 -13.76 -16.19
CA MET A 76 -0.71 -12.70 -15.44
C MET A 76 -1.66 -12.08 -14.40
N VAL A 77 -2.92 -11.84 -14.78
CA VAL A 77 -3.98 -11.36 -13.88
C VAL A 77 -4.15 -12.28 -12.67
N LYS A 78 -4.21 -13.59 -12.89
CA LYS A 78 -4.26 -14.58 -11.80
C LYS A 78 -3.04 -14.48 -10.90
N ARG A 79 -1.84 -14.26 -11.46
CA ARG A 79 -0.60 -14.19 -10.68
C ARG A 79 -0.54 -12.96 -9.79
N TYR A 80 -0.59 -11.75 -10.37
CA TYR A 80 -0.44 -10.52 -9.59
C TYR A 80 -1.68 -10.25 -8.71
N GLY A 81 -2.86 -10.76 -9.10
CA GLY A 81 -4.10 -10.66 -8.33
C GLY A 81 -4.06 -11.37 -6.96
N ARG A 82 -3.12 -12.31 -6.75
CA ARG A 82 -2.90 -12.95 -5.44
C ARG A 82 -2.36 -12.01 -4.38
N MET A 83 -1.69 -10.92 -4.78
CA MET A 83 -1.03 -9.98 -3.86
C MET A 83 -0.06 -10.68 -2.89
N ALA A 84 0.64 -11.72 -3.37
CA ALA A 84 1.56 -12.51 -2.57
C ALA A 84 2.87 -11.75 -2.28
N THR A 85 3.49 -12.05 -1.14
CA THR A 85 4.78 -11.46 -0.75
C THR A 85 5.85 -11.72 -1.82
N GLY A 86 6.52 -10.66 -2.26
CA GLY A 86 7.59 -10.72 -3.27
C GLY A 86 7.12 -10.78 -4.73
N ASP A 87 5.82 -10.94 -5.00
CA ASP A 87 5.28 -11.12 -6.36
C ASP A 87 4.69 -9.83 -6.95
N LYS A 88 5.22 -8.67 -6.53
CA LYS A 88 4.80 -7.36 -7.06
C LYS A 88 5.15 -7.25 -8.54
N ALA A 89 4.17 -6.89 -9.37
CA ALA A 89 4.35 -6.66 -10.80
C ALA A 89 4.75 -5.20 -11.08
N LEU A 90 5.76 -5.03 -11.94
CA LEU A 90 6.14 -3.76 -12.54
C LEU A 90 5.65 -3.73 -13.99
N VAL A 91 4.80 -2.77 -14.33
CA VAL A 91 4.41 -2.54 -15.72
C VAL A 91 5.49 -1.69 -16.40
N THR A 92 5.98 -2.15 -17.55
CA THR A 92 6.89 -1.48 -18.46
C THR A 92 6.15 -1.23 -19.78
N PRO A 93 5.36 -0.14 -19.90
CA PRO A 93 4.39 0.03 -20.97
C PRO A 93 4.98 0.02 -22.39
N GLN A 94 6.23 0.42 -22.52
CA GLN A 94 6.96 0.56 -23.78
C GLN A 94 7.73 -0.71 -24.23
N ALA A 95 7.75 -1.75 -23.40
CA ALA A 95 8.46 -3.00 -23.68
C ALA A 95 7.65 -3.92 -24.58
#